data_AF-X1RAC3-F1
#
_entry.id   AF-X1RAC3-F1
#
_cell.length_a   1.000
_cell.length_b   1.000
_cell.length_c   1.000
_cell.angle_alpha   90.00
_cell.angle_beta   90.00
_cell.angle_gamma   90.00
#
_symmetry.space_group_name_H-M   'P 1'
#
loop_
_entity.id
_entity.type
_entity.pdbx_description
1 polymer ?
#
loop_
_entity_poly.entity_id
_entity_poly.type
_entity_poly.pdbx_seq_one_letter_code
_entity_poly.pdbx_strand_id
1 'polypeptide(L)'
;LRKSGVVTVGLGTKTVSGVDTGKTALVVGVIKKLPLKEIYAGAKVVLEDGSFIWVHAEDIIPARVNGLITDVIETHEIKFRTLDRTAKWRPAPGGVSIAHKDTTAGTLGSLVRKNGELMILSNNHVLANVNQAQIGDPILQPGPYDGGTVENDEIAKLHDFVGIEMLGLSQCPVSGAIVNVFNFVARLLGRKTRLTALAGLEGNLVDCAIAKPNRDEDVVDTILEVDGISGEVEPEVGMEVKKSGRSSGLTYGRITQVNVSANVNMGDGRFAL
;
A
#
# COMPACT_ATOMS: atom_id res chain seq x y z
N LEU A 1 -19.53 -3.60 32.31
CA LEU A 1 -18.84 -4.87 32.00
C LEU A 1 -17.49 -4.60 31.35
N ARG A 2 -16.56 -3.94 32.08
CA ARG A 2 -15.17 -3.81 31.63
C ARG A 2 -14.38 -4.89 32.36
N LYS A 3 -14.22 -6.04 31.71
CA LYS A 3 -13.56 -7.25 32.22
C LYS A 3 -12.60 -7.77 31.15
N SER A 4 -11.52 -8.44 31.55
CA SER A 4 -10.53 -8.96 30.61
C SER A 4 -11.18 -9.95 29.64
N GLY A 5 -10.85 -9.80 28.36
CA GLY A 5 -11.40 -10.66 27.30
C GLY A 5 -12.82 -10.31 26.85
N VAL A 6 -13.49 -9.30 27.41
CA VAL A 6 -14.76 -8.78 26.87
C VAL A 6 -14.48 -7.81 25.73
N VAL A 7 -15.09 -8.06 24.56
CA VAL A 7 -14.94 -7.24 23.34
C VAL A 7 -16.18 -6.45 22.98
N THR A 8 -17.37 -7.00 23.21
CA THR A 8 -18.65 -6.34 22.87
C THR A 8 -19.69 -6.54 23.97
N VAL A 9 -20.61 -5.58 24.07
CA VAL A 9 -21.79 -5.66 24.93
C VAL A 9 -22.96 -5.06 24.17
N GLY A 10 -24.05 -5.81 24.03
CA GLY A 10 -25.25 -5.37 23.32
C GLY A 10 -26.52 -6.06 23.83
N LEU A 11 -27.67 -5.59 23.38
CA LEU A 11 -28.96 -6.24 23.63
C LEU A 11 -29.26 -7.24 22.50
N GLY A 12 -29.72 -8.43 22.86
CA GLY A 12 -30.10 -9.48 21.92
C GLY A 12 -30.97 -10.55 22.57
N THR A 13 -30.97 -11.76 22.02
CA THR A 13 -31.67 -12.92 22.58
C THR A 13 -30.68 -13.95 23.12
N LYS A 14 -31.08 -14.67 24.19
CA LYS A 14 -30.23 -15.70 24.79
C LYS A 14 -30.27 -16.97 23.95
N THR A 15 -29.08 -17.49 23.64
CA THR A 15 -28.90 -18.79 22.98
C THR A 15 -28.38 -19.82 23.97
N VAL A 16 -28.91 -21.05 23.93
CA VAL A 16 -28.41 -22.19 24.71
C VAL A 16 -28.22 -23.38 23.79
N SER A 17 -26.99 -23.93 23.75
CA SER A 17 -26.64 -25.05 22.86
C SER A 17 -27.00 -24.82 21.39
N GLY A 18 -26.82 -23.59 20.90
CA GLY A 18 -27.14 -23.18 19.53
C GLY A 18 -28.61 -22.86 19.26
N VAL A 19 -29.49 -22.98 20.26
CA VAL A 19 -30.93 -22.70 20.13
C VAL A 19 -31.28 -21.37 20.78
N ASP A 20 -31.90 -20.46 20.01
CA ASP A 20 -32.44 -19.21 20.54
C ASP A 20 -33.62 -19.50 21.47
N THR A 21 -33.57 -18.96 22.68
CA THR A 21 -34.61 -19.11 23.70
C THR A 21 -35.72 -18.08 23.62
N GLY A 22 -35.60 -17.06 22.74
CA GLY A 22 -36.54 -15.94 22.58
C GLY A 22 -36.51 -14.94 23.74
N LYS A 23 -35.66 -15.14 24.76
CA LYS A 23 -35.57 -14.28 25.93
C LYS A 23 -34.57 -13.16 25.69
N THR A 24 -35.00 -11.91 25.89
CA THR A 24 -34.12 -10.74 25.85
C THR A 24 -32.97 -10.89 26.84
N ALA A 25 -31.75 -10.66 26.36
CA ALA A 25 -30.53 -10.83 27.11
C ALA A 25 -29.53 -9.70 26.81
N LEU A 26 -28.64 -9.45 27.76
CA LEU A 26 -27.42 -8.71 27.53
C LEU A 26 -26.39 -9.68 26.94
N VAL A 27 -26.15 -9.57 25.64
CA VAL A 27 -25.18 -10.38 24.91
C VAL A 27 -23.80 -9.78 25.09
N VAL A 28 -22.89 -10.57 25.63
CA VAL A 28 -21.52 -10.19 25.93
C VAL A 28 -20.60 -11.03 25.04
N GLY A 29 -19.96 -10.37 24.09
CA GLY A 29 -18.94 -10.99 23.25
C GLY A 29 -17.61 -11.04 23.99
N VAL A 30 -17.00 -12.22 24.03
CA VAL A 30 -15.67 -12.44 24.59
C VAL A 30 -14.70 -12.95 23.53
N ILE A 31 -13.41 -12.69 23.69
CA ILE A 31 -12.34 -13.16 22.78
C ILE A 31 -12.37 -14.69 22.69
N LYS A 32 -12.46 -15.36 23.84
CA LYS A 32 -12.51 -16.81 23.95
C LYS A 32 -13.43 -17.23 25.08
N LYS A 33 -14.29 -18.21 24.84
CA LYS A 33 -15.16 -18.80 25.86
C LYS A 33 -14.40 -19.90 26.57
N LEU A 34 -14.12 -19.69 27.84
CA LEU A 34 -13.35 -20.61 28.67
C LEU A 34 -14.25 -21.37 29.65
N PRO A 35 -13.98 -22.64 29.94
CA PRO A 35 -14.57 -23.35 31.07
C PRO A 35 -14.29 -22.61 32.39
N LEU A 36 -15.28 -22.58 33.30
CA LEU A 36 -15.12 -21.91 34.60
C LEU A 36 -13.89 -22.40 35.38
N LYS A 37 -13.58 -23.71 35.30
CA LYS A 37 -12.39 -24.30 35.95
C LYS A 37 -11.09 -23.66 35.47
N GLU A 38 -10.98 -23.31 34.19
CA GLU A 38 -9.80 -22.65 33.62
C GLU A 38 -9.73 -21.19 34.07
N ILE A 39 -10.86 -20.49 34.11
CA ILE A 39 -10.93 -19.10 34.59
C ILE A 39 -10.52 -19.00 36.07
N TYR A 40 -11.01 -19.91 36.91
CA TYR A 40 -10.61 -19.97 38.33
C TYR A 40 -9.13 -20.28 38.53
N ALA A 41 -8.49 -20.97 37.57
CA ALA A 41 -7.06 -21.25 37.60
C ALA A 41 -6.18 -20.10 37.08
N GLY A 42 -6.78 -19.01 36.56
CA GLY A 42 -6.07 -17.92 35.89
C GLY A 42 -5.63 -18.32 34.49
N ALA A 43 -6.56 -18.27 33.53
CA ALA A 43 -6.31 -18.71 32.18
C ALA A 43 -5.51 -17.67 31.38
N LYS A 44 -4.50 -18.14 30.63
CA LYS A 44 -3.80 -17.34 29.61
C LYS A 44 -4.51 -17.52 28.27
N VAL A 45 -5.02 -16.43 27.69
CA VAL A 45 -5.53 -16.42 26.31
C VAL A 45 -4.49 -15.76 25.42
N VAL A 46 -3.93 -16.53 24.49
CA VAL A 46 -2.99 -16.03 23.47
C VAL A 46 -3.81 -15.43 22.33
N LEU A 47 -3.45 -14.21 21.93
CA LEU A 47 -4.05 -13.48 20.82
C LEU A 47 -3.36 -13.82 19.50
N GLU A 48 -3.97 -13.45 18.38
CA GLU A 48 -3.45 -13.80 17.05
C GLU A 48 -2.07 -13.18 16.75
N ASP A 49 -1.74 -12.04 17.37
CA ASP A 49 -0.44 -11.37 17.20
C ASP A 49 0.66 -11.93 18.12
N GLY A 50 0.38 -13.00 18.86
CA GLY A 50 1.29 -13.63 19.81
C GLY A 50 1.35 -12.95 21.17
N SER A 51 0.68 -11.81 21.37
CA SER A 51 0.46 -11.24 22.70
C SER A 51 -0.54 -12.08 23.49
N PHE A 52 -0.76 -11.76 24.76
CA PHE A 52 -1.67 -12.54 25.60
C PHE A 52 -2.35 -11.69 26.67
N ILE A 53 -3.52 -12.13 27.09
CA ILE A 53 -4.24 -11.61 28.25
C ILE A 53 -4.42 -12.71 29.31
N TRP A 54 -4.50 -12.29 30.56
CA TRP A 54 -4.92 -13.15 31.66
C TRP A 54 -6.40 -12.95 31.95
N VAL A 55 -7.11 -14.04 32.19
CA VAL A 55 -8.53 -14.06 32.54
C VAL A 55 -8.66 -14.76 33.90
N HIS A 56 -9.16 -14.01 34.89
CA HIS A 56 -9.27 -14.45 36.27
C HIS A 56 -10.73 -14.56 36.74
N ALA A 57 -10.93 -15.00 37.98
CA ALA A 57 -12.25 -15.14 38.57
C ALA A 57 -13.05 -13.82 38.56
N GLU A 58 -12.38 -12.67 38.71
CA GLU A 58 -13.02 -11.36 38.56
C GLU A 58 -13.55 -11.08 37.14
N ASP A 59 -13.11 -11.79 36.11
CA ASP A 59 -13.53 -11.59 34.72
C ASP A 59 -14.76 -12.43 34.33
N ILE A 60 -15.24 -13.28 35.22
CA ILE A 60 -16.47 -14.06 34.99
C ILE A 60 -17.64 -13.09 34.73
N ILE A 61 -18.36 -13.33 33.63
CA ILE A 61 -19.58 -12.60 33.29
C ILE A 61 -20.71 -13.10 34.19
N PRO A 62 -21.33 -12.23 35.03
CA PRO A 62 -22.43 -12.63 35.88
C PRO A 62 -23.61 -13.14 35.05
N ALA A 63 -24.35 -14.12 35.56
CA ALA A 63 -25.56 -14.65 34.89
C ALA A 63 -26.66 -13.59 34.70
N ARG A 64 -26.61 -12.50 35.48
CA ARG A 64 -27.49 -11.34 35.38
C ARG A 64 -26.75 -10.04 35.59
N VAL A 65 -27.09 -9.01 34.82
CA VAL A 65 -26.59 -7.64 34.96
C VAL A 65 -27.78 -6.69 34.92
N ASN A 66 -27.97 -5.90 35.97
CA ASN A 66 -29.12 -4.97 36.10
C ASN A 66 -30.49 -5.63 35.80
N GLY A 67 -30.69 -6.85 36.29
CA GLY A 67 -31.93 -7.61 36.11
C GLY A 67 -32.04 -8.39 34.78
N LEU A 68 -31.28 -8.01 33.75
CA LEU A 68 -31.22 -8.73 32.47
C LEU A 68 -30.40 -10.00 32.61
N ILE A 69 -30.87 -11.10 32.02
CA ILE A 69 -30.04 -12.31 31.87
C ILE A 69 -28.90 -12.02 30.89
N THR A 70 -27.75 -12.64 31.11
CA THR A 70 -26.63 -12.54 30.17
C THR A 70 -26.59 -13.73 29.24
N ASP A 71 -26.05 -13.49 28.06
CA ASP A 71 -25.57 -14.51 27.15
C ASP A 71 -24.11 -14.23 26.78
N VAL A 72 -23.27 -15.26 26.82
CA VAL A 72 -21.83 -15.13 26.55
C VAL A 72 -21.52 -15.85 25.26
N ILE A 73 -21.14 -15.07 24.26
CA ILE A 73 -20.78 -15.56 22.93
C ILE A 73 -19.28 -15.37 22.72
N GLU A 74 -18.68 -16.30 21.99
CA GLU A 74 -17.31 -16.12 21.52
C GLU A 74 -17.35 -15.26 20.26
N THR A 75 -16.74 -14.07 20.33
CA THR A 75 -16.70 -13.08 19.24
C THR A 75 -15.30 -12.96 18.64
N HIS A 76 -14.29 -13.59 19.25
CA HIS A 76 -12.88 -13.41 18.91
C HIS A 76 -12.42 -11.96 19.13
N GLU A 77 -11.16 -11.67 18.81
CA GLU A 77 -10.60 -10.33 18.92
C GLU A 77 -11.19 -9.43 17.82
N ILE A 78 -11.82 -8.31 18.21
CA ILE A 78 -12.21 -7.27 17.25
C ILE A 78 -11.03 -6.34 17.06
N LYS A 79 -10.18 -6.65 16.08
CA LYS A 79 -9.15 -5.72 15.64
C LYS A 79 -9.77 -4.68 14.71
N PHE A 80 -9.51 -3.41 14.99
CA PHE A 80 -9.32 -2.48 13.89
C PHE A 80 -8.07 -2.99 13.17
N ARG A 81 -8.25 -3.65 12.03
CA ARG A 81 -7.12 -4.07 11.21
C ARG A 81 -6.39 -2.78 10.83
N THR A 82 -5.29 -2.48 11.51
CA THR A 82 -4.36 -1.45 11.06
C THR A 82 -4.06 -1.85 9.62
N LEU A 83 -4.48 -1.03 8.67
CA LEU A 83 -4.30 -1.31 7.25
C LEU A 83 -2.81 -1.23 6.98
N ASP A 84 -2.12 -2.35 7.19
CA ASP A 84 -0.71 -2.44 6.96
C ASP A 84 -0.47 -2.53 5.46
N ARG A 85 -0.24 -1.37 4.85
CA ARG A 85 0.03 -1.22 3.42
C ARG A 85 1.40 -1.77 3.03
N THR A 86 2.24 -2.12 4.00
CA THR A 86 3.56 -2.72 3.79
C THR A 86 3.55 -4.25 3.93
N ALA A 87 2.50 -4.82 4.51
CA ALA A 87 2.31 -6.26 4.59
C ALA A 87 2.02 -6.90 3.23
N LYS A 88 2.07 -8.24 3.21
CA LYS A 88 1.60 -9.05 2.09
C LYS A 88 0.08 -9.04 2.00
N TRP A 89 -0.43 -8.79 0.81
CA TRP A 89 -1.85 -8.80 0.45
C TRP A 89 -2.11 -9.80 -0.68
N ARG A 90 -3.06 -10.72 -0.47
CA ARG A 90 -3.57 -11.65 -1.49
C ARG A 90 -5.08 -11.83 -1.26
N PRO A 91 -5.96 -11.27 -2.11
CA PRO A 91 -5.64 -10.42 -3.26
C PRO A 91 -5.05 -9.06 -2.86
N ALA A 92 -4.19 -8.50 -3.70
CA ALA A 92 -3.59 -7.17 -3.52
C ALA A 92 -4.46 -6.06 -4.12
N PRO A 93 -4.94 -5.08 -3.32
CA PRO A 93 -5.62 -3.89 -3.82
C PRO A 93 -4.63 -2.78 -4.20
N GLY A 94 -5.09 -1.74 -4.89
CA GLY A 94 -4.37 -0.47 -5.02
C GLY A 94 -4.06 0.18 -3.67
N GLY A 95 -3.01 0.99 -3.61
CA GLY A 95 -2.57 1.70 -2.40
C GLY A 95 -1.64 0.91 -1.48
N VAL A 96 -1.33 -0.35 -1.77
CA VAL A 96 -0.37 -1.17 -1.00
C VAL A 96 1.02 -1.16 -1.65
N SER A 97 2.03 -1.65 -0.90
CA SER A 97 3.39 -1.79 -1.37
C SER A 97 3.51 -2.73 -2.56
N ILE A 98 4.24 -2.30 -3.59
CA ILE A 98 4.67 -3.11 -4.72
C ILE A 98 5.98 -2.53 -5.28
N ALA A 99 6.83 -3.35 -5.87
CA ALA A 99 8.00 -2.87 -6.60
C ALA A 99 8.65 -3.96 -7.45
N HIS A 100 9.49 -3.53 -8.39
CA HIS A 100 10.45 -4.39 -9.05
C HIS A 100 11.50 -4.92 -8.05
N LYS A 101 11.99 -6.16 -8.25
CA LYS A 101 12.94 -6.82 -7.34
C LYS A 101 14.21 -6.00 -7.01
N ASP A 102 14.69 -5.20 -7.96
CA ASP A 102 15.92 -4.40 -7.84
C ASP A 102 15.65 -2.93 -7.47
N THR A 103 14.44 -2.61 -7.01
CA THR A 103 14.07 -1.26 -6.54
C THR A 103 13.76 -1.28 -5.04
N THR A 104 13.37 -0.14 -4.47
CA THR A 104 13.04 -0.03 -3.04
C THR A 104 11.61 -0.49 -2.76
N ALA A 105 10.65 0.42 -2.79
CA ALA A 105 9.22 0.14 -2.72
C ALA A 105 8.46 1.31 -3.34
N GLY A 106 7.37 0.98 -4.02
CA GLY A 106 6.40 1.96 -4.52
C GLY A 106 5.00 1.64 -4.01
N THR A 107 4.01 2.06 -4.78
CA THR A 107 2.60 1.82 -4.48
C THR A 107 1.92 1.20 -5.70
N LEU A 108 1.11 0.17 -5.50
CA LEU A 108 0.21 -0.37 -6.51
C LEU A 108 -0.83 0.71 -6.83
N GLY A 109 -0.88 1.19 -8.07
CA GLY A 109 -1.82 2.25 -8.45
C GLY A 109 -3.24 1.72 -8.54
N SER A 110 -3.52 1.04 -9.65
CA SER A 110 -4.82 0.41 -9.94
C SER A 110 -4.61 -0.82 -10.83
N LEU A 111 -5.69 -1.55 -11.07
CA LEU A 111 -5.71 -2.55 -12.13
C LEU A 111 -6.23 -1.90 -13.41
N VAL A 112 -5.67 -2.32 -14.55
CA VAL A 112 -6.07 -1.86 -15.89
C VAL A 112 -6.17 -3.06 -16.82
N ARG A 113 -6.75 -2.86 -18.00
CA ARG A 113 -6.75 -3.89 -19.06
C ARG A 113 -5.97 -3.43 -20.27
N LYS A 114 -5.07 -4.28 -20.76
CA LYS A 114 -4.38 -4.09 -22.05
C LYS A 114 -4.72 -5.27 -22.95
N ASN A 115 -5.37 -5.00 -24.08
CA ASN A 115 -5.83 -6.04 -25.01
C ASN A 115 -6.70 -7.12 -24.33
N GLY A 116 -7.52 -6.73 -23.36
CA GLY A 116 -8.37 -7.64 -22.59
C GLY A 116 -7.70 -8.34 -21.41
N GLU A 117 -6.37 -8.31 -21.30
CA GLU A 117 -5.64 -8.92 -20.19
C GLU A 117 -5.55 -7.96 -18.99
N LEU A 118 -5.74 -8.51 -17.79
CA LEU A 118 -5.62 -7.77 -16.53
C LEU A 118 -4.15 -7.44 -16.26
N MET A 119 -3.88 -6.20 -15.88
CA MET A 119 -2.55 -5.68 -15.59
C MET A 119 -2.57 -4.86 -14.29
N ILE A 120 -1.47 -4.88 -13.56
CA ILE A 120 -1.18 -3.94 -12.49
C ILE A 120 -0.54 -2.69 -13.09
N LEU A 121 -1.02 -1.51 -12.73
CA LEU A 121 -0.46 -0.21 -13.12
C LEU A 121 0.30 0.43 -11.95
N SER A 122 1.49 0.95 -12.23
CA SER A 122 2.23 1.85 -11.35
C SER A 122 3.22 2.68 -12.18
N ASN A 123 4.12 3.40 -11.52
CA ASN A 123 5.16 4.17 -12.16
C ASN A 123 6.27 3.27 -12.75
N ASN A 124 6.92 3.73 -13.81
CA ASN A 124 8.15 3.10 -14.34
C ASN A 124 9.24 3.05 -13.27
N HIS A 125 9.45 4.13 -12.51
CA HIS A 125 10.49 4.09 -11.47
C HIS A 125 10.22 3.03 -10.38
N VAL A 126 8.97 2.55 -10.26
CA VAL A 126 8.56 1.49 -9.32
C VAL A 126 8.70 0.10 -9.96
N LEU A 127 8.19 -0.11 -11.18
CA LEU A 127 8.10 -1.45 -11.79
C LEU A 127 9.18 -1.74 -12.83
N ALA A 128 9.77 -0.71 -13.44
CA ALA A 128 10.74 -0.83 -14.52
C ALA A 128 12.15 -0.35 -14.15
N ASN A 129 12.39 -0.08 -12.85
CA ASN A 129 13.69 0.33 -12.32
C ASN A 129 14.32 1.47 -13.13
N VAL A 130 13.53 2.49 -13.48
CA VAL A 130 14.01 3.65 -14.24
C VAL A 130 14.66 3.20 -15.57
N ASN A 131 13.89 2.42 -16.34
CA ASN A 131 14.28 1.77 -17.60
C ASN A 131 15.36 0.68 -17.51
N GLN A 132 15.83 0.29 -16.32
CA GLN A 132 16.87 -0.73 -16.17
C GLN A 132 16.32 -2.15 -16.09
N ALA A 133 15.00 -2.32 -15.92
CA ALA A 133 14.36 -3.64 -15.90
C ALA A 133 14.20 -4.24 -17.30
N GLN A 134 14.04 -5.56 -17.34
CA GLN A 134 13.71 -6.33 -18.53
C GLN A 134 12.25 -6.78 -18.48
N ILE A 135 11.59 -6.80 -19.64
CA ILE A 135 10.24 -7.38 -19.73
C ILE A 135 10.30 -8.84 -19.28
N GLY A 136 9.38 -9.23 -18.41
CA GLY A 136 9.36 -10.53 -17.74
C GLY A 136 9.99 -10.54 -16.34
N ASP A 137 10.66 -9.46 -15.92
CA ASP A 137 11.24 -9.38 -14.58
C ASP A 137 10.16 -9.47 -13.47
N PRO A 138 10.50 -10.07 -12.32
CA PRO A 138 9.55 -10.28 -11.24
C PRO A 138 9.21 -8.97 -10.53
N ILE A 139 7.91 -8.81 -10.27
CA ILE A 139 7.32 -7.74 -9.46
C ILE A 139 6.83 -8.35 -8.16
N LEU A 140 7.19 -7.72 -7.05
CA LEU A 140 6.95 -8.23 -5.70
C LEU A 140 5.86 -7.43 -5.00
N GLN A 141 4.99 -8.13 -4.27
CA GLN A 141 4.02 -7.55 -3.34
C GLN A 141 4.12 -8.33 -2.02
N PRO A 142 4.65 -7.72 -0.94
CA PRO A 142 5.10 -6.32 -0.86
C PRO A 142 6.43 -6.08 -1.62
N GLY A 143 6.84 -4.82 -1.81
CA GLY A 143 8.11 -4.47 -2.45
C GLY A 143 9.35 -4.86 -1.61
N PRO A 144 10.56 -4.88 -2.20
CA PRO A 144 11.79 -5.29 -1.50
C PRO A 144 12.07 -4.56 -0.18
N TYR A 145 11.88 -3.23 -0.15
CA TYR A 145 12.10 -2.42 1.05
C TYR A 145 11.14 -2.77 2.20
N ASP A 146 10.01 -3.40 1.89
CA ASP A 146 9.02 -3.89 2.87
C ASP A 146 9.19 -5.36 3.22
N GLY A 147 10.29 -5.97 2.79
CA GLY A 147 10.62 -7.36 3.09
C GLY A 147 10.13 -8.38 2.06
N GLY A 148 9.60 -7.95 0.92
CA GLY A 148 9.22 -8.86 -0.17
C GLY A 148 10.43 -9.55 -0.81
N THR A 149 10.32 -10.84 -1.10
CA THR A 149 11.36 -11.61 -1.79
C THR A 149 10.85 -12.26 -3.08
N VAL A 150 11.74 -12.48 -4.05
CA VAL A 150 11.40 -13.17 -5.31
C VAL A 150 10.81 -14.57 -5.05
N GLU A 151 11.35 -15.27 -4.06
CA GLU A 151 10.95 -16.65 -3.74
C GLU A 151 9.51 -16.77 -3.23
N ASN A 152 9.04 -15.77 -2.46
CA ASN A 152 7.76 -15.88 -1.74
C ASN A 152 6.70 -14.89 -2.22
N ASP A 153 7.11 -13.75 -2.79
CA ASP A 153 6.26 -12.57 -2.92
C ASP A 153 6.13 -12.05 -4.35
N GLU A 154 6.69 -12.76 -5.34
CA GLU A 154 6.40 -12.50 -6.76
C GLU A 154 4.88 -12.59 -6.98
N ILE A 155 4.29 -11.48 -7.42
CA ILE A 155 2.86 -11.37 -7.71
C ILE A 155 2.61 -11.26 -9.22
N ALA A 156 3.58 -10.75 -9.97
CA ALA A 156 3.43 -10.38 -11.36
C ALA A 156 4.78 -10.34 -12.08
N LYS A 157 4.74 -10.24 -13.40
CA LYS A 157 5.90 -9.99 -14.24
C LYS A 157 5.75 -8.69 -15.00
N LEU A 158 6.82 -7.90 -15.07
CA LEU A 158 6.84 -6.67 -15.85
C LEU A 158 6.42 -6.97 -17.30
N HIS A 159 5.44 -6.23 -17.80
CA HIS A 159 4.85 -6.47 -19.12
C HIS A 159 5.23 -5.39 -20.14
N ASP A 160 5.17 -4.11 -19.74
CA ASP A 160 5.54 -2.98 -20.60
C ASP A 160 5.79 -1.73 -19.77
N PHE A 161 6.50 -0.75 -20.32
CA PHE A 161 6.71 0.56 -19.69
C PHE A 161 7.03 1.65 -20.71
N VAL A 162 6.71 2.90 -20.37
CA VAL A 162 7.15 4.07 -21.12
C VAL A 162 8.55 4.47 -20.65
N GLY A 163 9.50 4.53 -21.58
CA GLY A 163 10.89 4.89 -21.28
C GLY A 163 11.01 6.34 -20.78
N ILE A 164 11.73 6.54 -19.68
CA ILE A 164 12.04 7.87 -19.13
C ILE A 164 13.35 8.40 -19.75
N GLU A 165 13.28 9.49 -20.49
CA GLU A 165 14.45 10.25 -20.94
C GLU A 165 15.02 11.08 -19.80
N MET A 166 16.23 10.72 -19.36
CA MET A 166 16.98 11.50 -18.39
C MET A 166 17.72 12.65 -19.07
N LEU A 167 17.77 13.80 -18.40
CA LEU A 167 18.70 14.87 -18.77
C LEU A 167 20.13 14.32 -18.72
N GLY A 168 20.74 14.17 -19.89
CA GLY A 168 22.07 13.62 -20.05
C GLY A 168 23.08 14.68 -20.47
N LEU A 169 24.37 14.35 -20.36
CA LEU A 169 25.40 15.13 -21.05
C LEU A 169 25.24 14.97 -22.56
N SER A 170 25.29 16.08 -23.29
CA SER A 170 25.31 16.01 -24.74
C SER A 170 26.58 15.34 -25.23
N GLN A 171 26.42 14.26 -26.00
CA GLN A 171 27.53 13.58 -26.68
C GLN A 171 27.87 14.24 -28.03
N CYS A 172 27.22 15.36 -28.37
CA CYS A 172 27.50 16.08 -29.61
C CYS A 172 28.91 16.69 -29.58
N PRO A 173 29.80 16.35 -30.54
CA PRO A 173 31.17 16.87 -30.57
C PRO A 173 31.23 18.41 -30.62
N VAL A 174 30.28 19.04 -31.30
CA VAL A 174 30.19 20.50 -31.43
C VAL A 174 29.86 21.13 -30.07
N SER A 175 28.86 20.60 -29.37
CA SER A 175 28.48 21.05 -28.03
C SER A 175 29.63 20.87 -27.03
N GLY A 176 30.34 19.74 -27.13
CA GLY A 176 31.55 19.48 -26.35
C GLY A 176 32.67 20.50 -26.61
N ALA A 177 32.91 20.86 -27.88
CA ALA A 177 33.90 21.87 -28.24
C ALA A 177 33.56 23.26 -27.65
N ILE A 178 32.30 23.68 -27.75
CA ILE A 178 31.81 24.94 -27.18
C ILE A 178 32.03 24.95 -25.66
N VAL A 179 31.59 23.89 -24.96
CA VAL A 179 31.77 23.75 -23.51
C VAL A 179 33.23 23.88 -23.10
N ASN A 180 34.14 23.23 -23.84
CA ASN A 180 35.57 23.27 -23.56
C ASN A 180 36.15 24.69 -23.68
N VAL A 181 35.78 25.43 -24.73
CA VAL A 181 36.23 26.82 -24.94
C VAL A 181 35.79 27.72 -23.79
N PHE A 182 34.52 27.69 -23.42
CA PHE A 182 34.03 28.58 -22.37
C PHE A 182 34.54 28.18 -20.99
N ASN A 183 34.69 26.88 -20.70
CA ASN A 183 35.32 26.43 -19.47
C ASN A 183 36.79 26.84 -19.38
N PHE A 184 37.50 26.86 -20.51
CA PHE A 184 38.87 27.36 -20.58
C PHE A 184 38.94 28.87 -20.29
N VAL A 185 38.07 29.68 -20.90
CA VAL A 185 37.96 31.12 -20.62
C VAL A 185 37.61 31.38 -19.15
N ALA A 186 36.66 30.64 -18.58
CA ALA A 186 36.30 30.74 -17.18
C ALA A 186 37.50 30.47 -16.25
N ARG A 187 38.33 29.47 -16.56
CA ARG A 187 39.57 29.19 -15.81
C ARG A 187 40.58 30.32 -15.93
N LEU A 188 40.79 30.87 -17.13
CA LEU A 188 41.69 32.01 -17.37
C LEU A 188 41.29 33.24 -16.55
N LEU A 189 39.98 33.48 -16.41
CA LEU A 189 39.43 34.58 -15.62
C LEU A 189 39.35 34.28 -14.11
N GLY A 190 39.96 33.18 -13.65
CA GLY A 190 39.96 32.77 -12.24
C GLY A 190 38.58 32.38 -11.70
N ARG A 191 37.61 32.07 -12.58
CA ARG A 191 36.24 31.73 -12.20
C ARG A 191 36.10 30.22 -11.95
N LYS A 192 35.34 29.87 -10.92
CA LYS A 192 35.02 28.48 -10.57
C LYS A 192 33.87 27.89 -11.38
N THR A 193 33.25 28.67 -12.26
CA THR A 193 32.13 28.27 -13.10
C THR A 193 32.49 27.08 -14.00
N ARG A 194 31.56 26.14 -14.12
CA ARG A 194 31.64 24.99 -15.02
C ARG A 194 30.38 24.96 -15.89
N LEU A 195 30.59 25.02 -17.19
CA LEU A 195 29.57 24.82 -18.20
C LEU A 195 29.52 23.35 -18.58
N THR A 196 28.31 22.90 -18.87
CA THR A 196 27.99 21.54 -19.26
C THR A 196 26.95 21.61 -20.36
N ALA A 197 27.16 20.88 -21.45
CA ALA A 197 26.14 20.73 -22.48
C ALA A 197 25.22 19.58 -22.09
N LEU A 198 23.92 19.83 -22.08
CA LEU A 198 22.91 18.81 -21.82
C LEU A 198 22.27 18.39 -23.15
N ALA A 199 21.92 17.10 -23.27
CA ALA A 199 21.11 16.55 -24.34
C ALA A 199 19.83 15.96 -23.76
N GLY A 200 18.82 15.87 -24.63
CA GLY A 200 17.45 15.49 -24.29
C GLY A 200 16.54 16.71 -24.26
N LEU A 201 15.26 16.46 -24.51
CA LEU A 201 14.05 17.25 -24.28
C LEU A 201 13.13 17.27 -25.51
N GLU A 202 12.63 16.09 -25.92
CA GLU A 202 11.22 16.04 -26.35
C GLU A 202 10.27 16.01 -25.13
N GLY A 203 10.80 15.65 -23.94
CA GLY A 203 10.09 15.68 -22.66
C GLY A 203 9.46 14.33 -22.32
N ASN A 204 9.40 13.99 -21.03
CA ASN A 204 8.69 12.79 -20.58
C ASN A 204 7.20 13.10 -20.42
N LEU A 205 6.36 12.44 -21.20
CA LEU A 205 4.90 12.63 -21.09
C LEU A 205 4.31 11.91 -19.88
N VAL A 206 4.90 10.77 -19.49
CA VAL A 206 4.35 9.94 -18.40
C VAL A 206 5.44 9.06 -17.77
N ASP A 207 5.30 8.82 -16.47
CA ASP A 207 6.04 7.81 -15.73
C ASP A 207 5.09 6.63 -15.45
N CYS A 208 5.14 5.60 -16.31
CA CYS A 208 4.16 4.52 -16.32
C CYS A 208 4.79 3.18 -16.70
N ALA A 209 4.39 2.14 -15.96
CA ALA A 209 4.69 0.75 -16.25
C ALA A 209 3.52 -0.15 -15.85
N ILE A 210 3.41 -1.28 -16.55
CA ILE A 210 2.39 -2.29 -16.30
C ILE A 210 3.01 -3.66 -16.11
N ALA A 211 2.43 -4.46 -15.22
CA ALA A 211 2.86 -5.82 -14.92
C ALA A 211 1.68 -6.78 -15.02
N LYS A 212 1.90 -7.96 -15.62
CA LYS A 212 0.90 -9.01 -15.74
C LYS A 212 0.90 -9.86 -14.46
N PRO A 213 -0.20 -9.92 -13.70
CA PRO A 213 -0.31 -10.81 -12.55
C PRO A 213 -0.02 -12.25 -12.94
N ASN A 214 0.65 -12.98 -12.05
CA ASN A 214 0.86 -14.42 -12.23
C ASN A 214 -0.48 -15.16 -12.19
N ARG A 215 -1.41 -14.68 -11.36
CA ARG A 215 -2.79 -15.17 -11.25
C ARG A 215 -3.72 -13.98 -11.02
N ASP A 216 -4.83 -13.93 -11.75
CA ASP A 216 -5.82 -12.84 -11.62
C ASP A 216 -6.42 -12.76 -10.20
N GLU A 217 -6.51 -13.88 -9.48
CA GLU A 217 -7.01 -13.93 -8.10
C GLU A 217 -6.03 -13.37 -7.05
N ASP A 218 -4.77 -13.14 -7.41
CA ASP A 218 -3.79 -12.54 -6.51
C ASP A 218 -3.95 -11.02 -6.40
N VAL A 219 -4.82 -10.41 -7.21
CA VAL A 219 -5.12 -8.98 -7.24
C VAL A 219 -6.62 -8.72 -7.15
N VAL A 220 -7.01 -7.52 -6.71
CA VAL A 220 -8.42 -7.11 -6.65
C VAL A 220 -8.59 -5.69 -7.17
N ASP A 221 -9.62 -5.47 -7.99
CA ASP A 221 -9.92 -4.19 -8.62
C ASP A 221 -10.60 -3.20 -7.65
N THR A 222 -9.87 -2.88 -6.58
CA THR A 222 -10.23 -1.88 -5.58
C THR A 222 -8.97 -1.13 -5.18
N ILE A 223 -9.13 0.08 -4.68
CA ILE A 223 -8.04 0.85 -4.10
C ILE A 223 -8.29 0.92 -2.60
N LEU A 224 -7.29 0.59 -1.78
CA LEU A 224 -7.46 0.48 -0.33
C LEU A 224 -7.98 1.80 0.26
N GLU A 225 -9.05 1.74 1.05
CA GLU A 225 -9.77 2.90 1.62
C GLU A 225 -10.45 3.83 0.60
N VAL A 226 -10.51 3.44 -0.66
CA VAL A 226 -11.29 4.10 -1.71
C VAL A 226 -12.34 3.10 -2.20
N ASP A 227 -13.51 3.61 -2.58
CA ASP A 227 -14.55 2.77 -3.19
C ASP A 227 -14.07 2.16 -4.52
N GLY A 228 -14.83 1.22 -5.08
CA GLY A 228 -14.51 0.61 -6.37
C GLY A 228 -14.37 1.66 -7.48
N ILE A 229 -13.53 1.36 -8.48
CA ILE A 229 -13.34 2.23 -9.64
C ILE A 229 -14.60 2.16 -10.51
N SER A 230 -15.30 3.29 -10.66
CA SER A 230 -16.56 3.35 -11.43
C SER A 230 -16.40 3.90 -12.84
N GLY A 231 -15.22 4.43 -13.19
CA GLY A 231 -14.94 5.02 -14.49
C GLY A 231 -13.77 5.99 -14.46
N GLU A 232 -13.55 6.64 -15.60
CA GLU A 232 -12.49 7.63 -15.82
C GLU A 232 -13.12 8.98 -16.17
N VAL A 233 -12.46 10.07 -15.78
CA VAL A 233 -12.86 11.45 -16.10
C VAL A 233 -11.61 12.28 -16.32
N GLU A 234 -11.66 13.21 -17.27
CA GLU A 234 -10.58 14.17 -17.50
C GLU A 234 -10.42 15.10 -16.28
N PRO A 235 -9.20 15.31 -15.78
CA PRO A 235 -8.97 16.14 -14.60
C PRO A 235 -9.14 17.62 -14.91
N GLU A 236 -9.87 18.34 -14.06
CA GLU A 236 -9.99 19.80 -14.12
C GLU A 236 -9.50 20.47 -12.83
N VAL A 237 -8.93 21.66 -12.96
CA VAL A 237 -8.55 22.49 -11.81
C VAL A 237 -9.79 22.76 -10.95
N GLY A 238 -9.67 22.48 -9.66
CA GLY A 238 -10.73 22.63 -8.67
C GLY A 238 -11.43 21.34 -8.28
N MET A 239 -11.28 20.25 -9.04
CA MET A 239 -11.84 18.93 -8.70
C MET A 239 -11.24 18.40 -7.38
N GLU A 240 -12.09 17.79 -6.56
CA GLU A 240 -11.67 17.11 -5.33
C GLU A 240 -11.15 15.71 -5.65
N VAL A 241 -10.04 15.33 -5.03
CA VAL A 241 -9.36 14.07 -5.30
C VAL A 241 -8.98 13.37 -4.01
N LYS A 242 -8.89 12.04 -4.09
CA LYS A 242 -8.34 11.18 -3.04
C LYS A 242 -7.14 10.44 -3.64
N LYS A 243 -6.09 10.24 -2.85
CA LYS A 243 -5.02 9.29 -3.18
C LYS A 243 -4.85 8.29 -2.05
N SER A 244 -4.56 7.05 -2.42
CA SER A 244 -4.25 5.96 -1.50
C SER A 244 -2.83 5.51 -1.77
N GLY A 245 -1.92 5.69 -0.81
CA GLY A 245 -0.49 5.41 -0.98
C GLY A 245 0.08 4.56 0.13
N ARG A 246 1.07 3.72 -0.19
CA ARG A 246 1.78 2.86 0.78
C ARG A 246 2.19 3.62 2.03
N SER A 247 2.88 4.75 1.86
CA SER A 247 3.51 5.49 2.95
C SER A 247 2.59 6.50 3.64
N SER A 248 1.69 7.12 2.88
CA SER A 248 0.87 8.25 3.37
C SER A 248 -0.58 7.88 3.66
N GLY A 249 -0.97 6.63 3.39
CA GLY A 249 -2.34 6.19 3.55
C GLY A 249 -3.30 6.88 2.58
N LEU A 250 -4.57 6.95 2.98
CA LEU A 250 -5.58 7.74 2.30
C LEU A 250 -5.38 9.24 2.63
N THR A 251 -5.27 10.05 1.58
CA THR A 251 -5.19 11.51 1.72
C THR A 251 -6.09 12.20 0.71
N TYR A 252 -6.51 13.41 1.03
CA TYR A 252 -7.47 14.19 0.25
C TYR A 252 -6.80 15.45 -0.27
N GLY A 253 -7.26 15.93 -1.42
CA GLY A 253 -6.73 17.13 -2.04
C GLY A 253 -7.68 17.72 -3.07
N ARG A 254 -7.19 18.76 -3.74
CA ARG A 254 -7.86 19.43 -4.84
C ARG A 254 -6.86 19.64 -5.96
N ILE A 255 -7.29 19.42 -7.21
CA ILE A 255 -6.46 19.69 -8.38
C ILE A 255 -6.23 21.21 -8.46
N THR A 256 -4.97 21.64 -8.44
CA THR A 256 -4.60 23.07 -8.53
C THR A 256 -4.06 23.45 -9.90
N GLN A 257 -3.50 22.47 -10.64
CA GLN A 257 -2.90 22.64 -11.96
C GLN A 257 -3.09 21.34 -12.76
N VAL A 258 -3.14 21.47 -14.09
CA VAL A 258 -3.15 20.37 -15.08
C VAL A 258 -2.13 20.70 -16.17
N ASN A 259 -1.68 19.71 -16.96
CA ASN A 259 -0.63 19.87 -17.99
C ASN A 259 0.67 20.47 -17.43
N VAL A 260 1.11 19.96 -16.28
CA VAL A 260 2.28 20.46 -15.57
C VAL A 260 3.56 19.84 -16.15
N SER A 261 4.52 20.68 -16.51
CA SER A 261 5.91 20.26 -16.71
C SER A 261 6.67 20.44 -15.40
N ALA A 262 7.29 19.39 -14.90
CA ALA A 262 8.01 19.39 -13.64
C ALA A 262 9.43 18.85 -13.83
N ASN A 263 10.40 19.53 -13.23
CA ASN A 263 11.76 19.00 -13.16
C ASN A 263 11.86 18.09 -11.92
N VAL A 264 11.93 16.79 -12.15
CA VAL A 264 11.89 15.78 -11.10
C VAL A 264 13.31 15.27 -10.83
N ASN A 265 13.75 15.39 -9.58
CA ASN A 265 14.99 14.78 -9.12
C ASN A 265 14.72 13.30 -8.81
N MET A 266 15.35 12.42 -9.57
CA MET A 266 15.18 10.97 -9.49
C MET A 266 16.22 10.29 -8.58
N GLY A 267 17.01 11.08 -7.83
CA GLY A 267 18.13 10.60 -7.01
C GLY A 267 19.46 10.59 -7.78
N ASP A 268 20.58 10.58 -7.04
CA ASP A 268 21.95 10.56 -7.57
C ASP A 268 22.30 11.67 -8.57
N GLY A 269 21.60 12.81 -8.47
CA GLY A 269 21.80 13.95 -9.38
C GLY A 269 21.21 13.74 -10.78
N ARG A 270 20.38 12.71 -10.99
CA ARG A 270 19.64 12.50 -12.24
C ARG A 270 18.34 13.29 -12.22
N PHE A 271 18.10 14.03 -13.30
CA PHE A 271 16.89 14.82 -13.49
C PHE A 271 16.12 14.31 -14.70
N ALA A 272 14.81 14.20 -14.57
CA ALA A 272 13.88 13.99 -15.67
C ALA A 272 12.98 15.22 -15.79
N LEU A 273 12.66 15.60 -17.04
CA LEU A 273 11.80 16.75 -17.35
C LEU A 273 10.57 16.30 -18.14
#